data_AF-A0A139PGG4-F1
#
_entry.id   AF-A0A139PGG4-F1
#
_cell.length_a   1.000
_cell.length_b   1.000
_cell.length_c   1.000
_cell.angle_alpha   90.00
_cell.angle_beta   90.00
_cell.angle_gamma   90.00
#
_symmetry.space_group_name_H-M   'P 1'
#
loop_
_entity.id
_entity.type
_entity.pdbx_description
1 polymer ?
#
loop_
_entity_poly.entity_id
_entity_poly.type
_entity_poly.pdbx_seq_one_letter_code
_entity_poly.pdbx_strand_id
1 'polypeptide(L)' 'MAGSRKTSRFEKIQVSYRDMNWKPQLISLEGFAAQICQHELDHLEGILI' A
#
# COMPACT_ATOMS: atom_id res chain seq x y z
N MET A 1 21.89 -9.69 10.29
CA MET A 1 21.65 -9.00 9.00
C MET A 1 20.15 -8.77 8.90
N ALA A 2 19.77 -7.52 8.77
CA ALA A 2 18.44 -7.00 9.11
C ALA A 2 17.32 -7.49 8.18
N GLY A 3 16.19 -7.86 8.78
CA GLY A 3 14.90 -7.30 8.37
C GLY A 3 14.17 -7.86 7.15
N SER A 4 14.51 -9.02 6.58
CA SER A 4 13.65 -9.64 5.56
C SER A 4 12.51 -10.45 6.21
N ARG A 5 11.53 -9.75 6.81
CA ARG A 5 10.22 -10.40 7.01
C ARG A 5 9.66 -10.69 5.62
N LYS A 6 9.48 -11.97 5.29
CA LYS A 6 8.75 -12.40 4.08
C LYS A 6 7.32 -11.86 4.17
N THR A 7 7.10 -10.65 3.68
CA THR A 7 5.77 -10.12 3.50
C THR A 7 5.30 -10.55 2.11
N SER A 8 4.23 -11.34 2.05
CA SER A 8 3.55 -11.65 0.79
C SER A 8 2.98 -10.33 0.25
N ARG A 9 3.74 -9.61 -0.58
CA ARG A 9 3.25 -8.41 -1.25
C ARG A 9 2.36 -8.85 -2.40
N PHE A 10 1.19 -8.23 -2.49
CA PHE A 10 0.30 -8.44 -3.63
C PHE A 10 0.88 -7.73 -4.86
N GLU A 11 0.90 -8.44 -5.98
CA GLU A 11 1.39 -7.92 -7.28
C GLU A 11 0.45 -6.84 -7.84
N LYS A 12 -0.82 -6.86 -7.41
CA LYS A 12 -1.85 -5.87 -7.72
C LYS A 12 -2.69 -5.56 -6.49
N ILE A 13 -2.91 -4.28 -6.21
CA ILE A 13 -3.78 -3.80 -5.13
C ILE A 13 -4.80 -2.80 -5.67
N GLN A 14 -5.97 -2.73 -5.03
CA GLN A 14 -6.93 -1.64 -5.22
C GLN A 14 -6.96 -0.78 -3.97
N VAL A 15 -6.69 0.51 -4.14
CA VAL A 15 -6.75 1.50 -3.07
C VAL A 15 -7.97 2.38 -3.31
N SER A 16 -8.90 2.34 -2.37
CA SER A 16 -10.03 3.27 -2.33
C SER A 16 -9.64 4.50 -1.51
N TYR A 17 -9.71 5.69 -2.10
CA TYR A 17 -9.42 6.95 -1.42
C TYR A 17 -10.50 7.98 -1.75
N ARG A 18 -10.55 9.08 -1.01
CA ARG A 18 -11.44 10.20 -1.32
C ARG A 18 -10.61 11.34 -1.89
N ASP A 19 -11.07 11.91 -2.99
CA ASP A 19 -10.45 13.10 -3.54
C ASP A 19 -10.78 14.35 -2.71
N MET A 20 -10.23 15.50 -3.11
CA MET A 20 -10.46 16.79 -2.42
C MET A 20 -11.94 17.22 -2.40
N ASN A 21 -12.77 16.64 -3.25
CA ASN A 21 -14.22 16.87 -3.31
C ASN A 21 -15.00 15.78 -2.56
N TRP A 22 -14.33 15.00 -1.71
CA TRP A 22 -14.89 13.87 -0.97
C TRP A 22 -15.51 12.77 -1.84
N LYS A 23 -15.18 12.73 -3.14
CA LYS A 23 -15.69 11.69 -4.03
C LYS A 23 -14.86 10.42 -3.87
N PRO A 24 -15.51 9.25 -3.77
CA PRO A 24 -14.80 7.97 -3.70
C PRO A 24 -14.11 7.71 -5.04
N GLN A 25 -12.80 7.53 -4.97
CA GLN A 25 -11.94 7.14 -6.09
C GLN A 25 -11.35 5.77 -5.78
N LEU A 26 -11.21 4.96 -6.82
CA LEU A 26 -10.59 3.65 -6.74
C LEU A 26 -9.41 3.62 -7.71
N ILE A 27 -8.21 3.47 -7.19
CA ILE A 27 -7.01 3.32 -8.01
C ILE A 27 -6.51 1.88 -7.92
N SER A 28 -6.23 1.28 -9.08
CA SER A 28 -5.56 -0.01 -9.14
C SER A 28 -4.07 0.25 -9.35
N LEU A 29 -3.24 -0.25 -8.43
CA LEU A 29 -1.79 -0.16 -8.50
C LEU A 29 -1.23 -1.56 -8.72
N GLU A 30 -0.20 -1.67 -9.53
CA GLU A 30 0.45 -2.95 -9.85
C GLU A 30 1.98 -2.84 -9.84
N GLY A 31 2.64 -3.98 -9.69
CA GLY A 31 4.10 -4.09 -9.65
C GLY A 31 4.73 -3.27 -8.53
N PHE A 32 5.67 -2.39 -8.89
CA PHE A 32 6.46 -1.61 -7.93
C PHE A 32 5.63 -0.58 -7.15
N ALA A 33 4.64 0.05 -7.80
CA ALA A 33 3.76 1.01 -7.13
C ALA A 33 2.89 0.34 -6.06
N ALA A 34 2.41 -0.89 -6.33
CA ALA A 34 1.68 -1.68 -5.35
C ALA A 34 2.54 -2.01 -4.11
N GLN A 35 3.83 -2.29 -4.31
CA GLN A 35 4.76 -2.59 -3.22
C GLN A 35 5.04 -1.37 -2.33
N ILE A 36 5.29 -0.20 -2.94
CA ILE A 36 5.52 1.05 -2.19
C ILE A 36 4.26 1.41 -1.39
N CYS A 37 3.07 1.39 -2.01
CA CYS A 37 1.84 1.71 -1.29
C CYS A 37 1.57 0.76 -0.13
N GLN A 38 1.83 -0.55 -0.28
CA GLN A 38 1.72 -1.50 0.83
C GLN A 38 2.73 -1.23 1.95
N HIS A 39 3.90 -0.67 1.64
CA HIS A 39 4.89 -0.29 2.66
C HIS A 39 4.48 0.95 3.45
N GLU A 40 4.03 2.00 2.75
CA GLU A 40 3.57 3.24 3.39
C GLU A 40 2.29 3.02 4.21
N LEU A 41 1.39 2.14 3.75
CA LEU A 41 0.20 1.73 4.52
C LEU A 41 0.58 1.00 5.82
N ASP A 42 1.59 0.12 5.77
CA ASP A 42 2.09 -0.60 6.96
C ASP A 42 2.62 0.39 8.02
N HIS A 43 3.35 1.43 7.57
CA HIS A 43 3.80 2.53 8.44
C HIS A 43 2.63 3.36 9.00
N LEU A 44 1.60 3.63 8.19
CA LEU A 44 0.41 4.36 8.62
C LEU A 44 -0.40 3.60 9.70
N GLU A 45 -0.39 2.27 9.66
CA GLU A 45 -1.03 1.42 10.68
C GLU A 45 -0.14 1.21 11.92
N GLY A 46 1.04 1.82 11.98
CA GLY A 46 1.96 1.71 13.12
C GLY A 46 2.65 0.35 13.22
N ILE A 47 2.62 -0.46 12.16
CA ILE A 47 3.39 -1.69 12.08
C ILE A 47 4.82 -1.29 11.73
N LEU A 48 5.67 -1.21 12.76
CA LEU A 48 7.11 -1.03 12.59
C LEU A 48 7.69 -2.33 12.00
N ILE A 49 8.15 -2.27 10.74
CA ILE A 49 9.04 -3.28 10.13
C ILE A 49 10.47 -2.78 10.09
#